data_AF-A0A2P6RJT0-F1
#
_entry.id   AF-A0A2P6RJT0-F1
#
_cell.length_a   1.000
_cell.length_b   1.000
_cell.length_c   1.000
_cell.angle_alpha   90.00
_cell.angle_beta   90.00
_cell.angle_gamma   90.00
#
_symmetry.space_group_name_H-M   'P 1'
#
loop_
_entity.id
_entity.type
_entity.pdbx_description
1 polymer ?
#
loop_
_entity_poly.entity_id
_entity_poly.type
_entity_poly.pdbx_seq_one_letter_code
_entity_poly.pdbx_strand_id
1 'polypeptide(L)'
;MDGKDHHHILLVVKPSALSCIQQYRWLVTLLQCNLIIGEVVTKSPDLEKYGGHGQAHLAALGTLEFRKQFLILSYIREEKLKNVIVAEDIKHLKDLPMAEFESKVWLLFGHKYISNGDRQLNFDWDGRRTHFYECHVTRDGSYTFKGPYLQNERRTLLQKLCQDDNVLIVKFDEEGTQTGSRTSYDNDYSTYMKVERQGIFVGLRRYRFFGFKDGGKRDKIRSPTSSPVKCYFVRVSSDAAVDRDVGYWLSNRTIHEGRRLIMHVDTLPSVDKVMARLPLIFFKTTTLDVDWSLVKVEEIVDVNCCVWSLNYFFK
;
A
#
# COMPACT_ATOMS: atom_id res chain seq x y z
N MET A 1 23.31 9.69 -46.45
CA MET A 1 23.56 10.72 -45.43
C MET A 1 22.35 10.70 -44.52
N ASP A 2 22.39 9.82 -43.52
CA ASP A 2 21.26 9.50 -42.66
C ASP A 2 21.10 10.56 -41.57
N GLY A 3 19.95 11.22 -41.58
CA GLY A 3 19.44 11.97 -40.44
C GLY A 3 18.93 11.01 -39.39
N LYS A 4 19.45 11.11 -38.16
CA LYS A 4 18.87 10.49 -36.98
C LYS A 4 18.26 11.58 -36.12
N ASP A 5 16.94 11.66 -36.14
CA ASP A 5 16.15 12.43 -35.19
C ASP A 5 16.35 11.85 -33.78
N HIS A 6 16.95 12.65 -32.91
CA HIS A 6 17.03 12.35 -31.48
C HIS A 6 15.79 12.92 -30.79
N HIS A 7 14.84 12.04 -30.47
CA HIS A 7 13.71 12.38 -29.61
C HIS A 7 14.19 12.54 -28.15
N HIS A 8 14.37 13.77 -27.71
CA HIS A 8 14.55 14.11 -26.30
C HIS A 8 13.20 14.16 -25.60
N ILE A 9 12.96 13.25 -24.65
CA ILE A 9 11.78 13.30 -23.78
C ILE A 9 12.13 14.18 -22.57
N LEU A 10 11.60 15.40 -22.56
CA LEU A 10 11.69 16.34 -21.45
C LEU A 10 10.57 16.04 -20.44
N LEU A 11 10.90 15.44 -19.29
CA LEU A 11 9.96 15.29 -18.17
C LEU A 11 10.01 16.54 -17.29
N VAL A 12 9.14 17.52 -17.58
CA VAL A 12 8.92 18.69 -16.72
C VAL A 12 7.99 18.30 -15.57
N VAL A 13 8.54 18.10 -14.37
CA VAL A 13 7.75 17.91 -13.14
C VAL A 13 7.48 19.29 -12.52
N LYS A 14 6.24 19.78 -12.63
CA LYS A 14 5.80 20.97 -11.89
C LYS A 14 5.65 20.64 -10.39
N PRO A 15 6.29 21.39 -9.48
CA PRO A 15 6.05 21.24 -8.04
C PRO A 15 4.75 21.97 -7.68
N SER A 16 3.63 21.25 -7.67
CA SER A 16 2.37 21.74 -7.10
C SER A 16 1.83 20.74 -6.09
N ALA A 17 2.40 20.73 -4.88
CA ALA A 17 1.95 19.85 -3.80
C ALA A 17 1.98 20.47 -2.39
N LEU A 18 2.12 21.80 -2.25
CA LEU A 18 2.20 22.44 -0.93
C LEU A 18 0.84 22.79 -0.32
N SER A 19 -0.24 22.91 -1.10
CA SER A 19 -1.57 23.30 -0.57
C SER A 19 -2.41 22.15 0.01
N CYS A 20 -1.99 20.90 -0.15
CA CYS A 20 -2.70 19.72 0.40
C CYS A 20 -2.09 19.22 1.74
N ILE A 21 -1.05 19.88 2.24
CA ILE A 21 -0.26 19.38 3.39
C ILE A 21 -0.94 19.67 4.75
N GLN A 22 -1.85 20.62 4.85
CA GLN A 22 -2.49 20.94 6.14
C GLN A 22 -3.36 19.82 6.69
N GLN A 23 -4.08 19.07 5.85
CA GLN A 23 -5.00 18.00 6.26
C GLN A 23 -4.29 16.67 6.62
N TYR A 24 -3.02 16.52 6.24
CA TYR A 24 -2.23 15.28 6.44
C TYR A 24 -0.92 15.53 7.18
N ARG A 25 -0.84 16.60 7.98
CA ARG A 25 0.33 16.91 8.81
C ARG A 25 0.80 15.71 9.62
N TRP A 26 -0.12 14.88 10.10
CA TRP A 26 0.20 13.66 10.84
C TRP A 26 0.96 12.61 10.01
N LEU A 27 0.67 12.44 8.71
CA LEU A 27 1.43 11.53 7.84
C LEU A 27 2.86 12.01 7.63
N VAL A 28 3.06 13.33 7.52
CA VAL A 28 4.38 13.94 7.45
C VAL A 28 5.14 13.74 8.76
N THR A 29 4.48 13.98 9.91
CA THR A 29 5.06 13.72 11.24
C THR A 29 5.42 12.25 11.42
N LEU A 30 4.55 11.32 11.00
CA LEU A 30 4.82 9.88 11.04
C LEU A 30 6.04 9.50 10.22
N LEU A 31 6.18 10.06 9.02
CA LEU A 31 7.32 9.77 8.17
C LEU A 31 8.60 10.39 8.73
N GLN A 32 8.53 11.60 9.30
CA GLN A 32 9.63 12.26 10.01
C GLN A 32 10.09 11.45 11.23
N CYS A 33 9.18 11.05 12.12
CA CYS A 33 9.51 10.26 13.32
C CYS A 33 10.20 8.94 12.93
N ASN A 34 9.71 8.26 11.89
CA ASN A 34 10.29 6.99 11.43
C ASN A 34 11.59 7.13 10.63
N LEU A 35 11.85 8.30 10.03
CA LEU A 35 13.15 8.59 9.39
C LEU A 35 14.22 8.95 10.42
N ILE A 36 13.86 9.67 11.50
CA ILE A 36 14.81 10.25 12.44
C ILE A 36 15.15 9.29 13.59
N ILE A 37 14.18 8.55 14.11
CA ILE A 37 14.33 7.87 15.40
C ILE A 37 14.87 6.44 15.26
N GLY A 38 14.75 5.83 14.08
CA GLY A 38 14.98 4.38 13.93
C GLY A 38 13.92 3.58 14.68
N GLU A 39 13.43 2.50 14.09
CA GLU A 39 12.35 1.73 14.70
C GLU A 39 12.90 0.81 15.80
N VAL A 40 12.44 1.02 17.05
CA VAL A 40 12.55 -0.02 18.08
C VAL A 40 11.56 -1.13 17.72
N VAL A 41 12.08 -2.23 17.16
CA VAL A 41 11.29 -3.43 16.87
C VAL A 41 10.90 -4.06 18.20
N THR A 42 9.73 -3.71 18.72
CA THR A 42 9.14 -4.43 19.85
C THR A 42 8.58 -5.76 19.34
N LYS A 43 9.37 -6.82 19.51
CA LYS A 43 8.85 -8.19 19.55
C LYS A 43 8.05 -8.33 20.83
N SER A 44 6.74 -8.07 20.81
CA SER A 44 5.85 -8.52 21.89
C SER A 44 4.85 -9.53 21.32
N PRO A 45 4.83 -10.76 21.85
CA PRO A 45 3.91 -11.82 21.45
C PRO A 45 2.60 -11.69 22.24
N ASP A 46 1.91 -10.56 22.12
CA ASP A 46 0.60 -10.41 22.75
C ASP A 46 -0.50 -10.83 21.77
N LEU A 47 -1.14 -11.96 22.07
CA LEU A 47 -2.25 -12.54 21.30
C LEU A 47 -3.46 -11.58 21.15
N GLU A 48 -3.57 -10.55 21.99
CA GLU A 48 -4.59 -9.50 21.87
C GLU A 48 -4.49 -8.70 20.56
N LYS A 49 -3.34 -8.75 19.88
CA LYS A 49 -3.08 -7.96 18.66
C LYS A 49 -3.80 -8.48 17.40
N TYR A 50 -4.37 -9.68 17.42
CA TYR A 50 -4.95 -10.33 16.23
C TYR A 50 -6.49 -10.25 16.17
N GLY A 51 -7.10 -9.14 16.60
CA GLY A 51 -8.54 -8.87 16.41
C GLY A 51 -9.51 -9.85 17.08
N GLY A 52 -9.02 -10.72 17.97
CA GLY A 52 -9.84 -11.74 18.61
C GLY A 52 -10.39 -12.82 17.67
N HIS A 53 -9.77 -13.03 16.50
CA HIS A 53 -10.17 -14.05 15.51
C HIS A 53 -10.04 -15.50 16.04
N GLY A 54 -9.29 -15.71 17.13
CA GLY A 54 -9.04 -17.02 17.74
C GLY A 54 -7.76 -17.68 17.21
N GLN A 55 -6.91 -18.16 18.13
CA GLN A 55 -5.57 -18.67 17.80
C GLN A 55 -5.60 -19.82 16.78
N ALA A 56 -6.47 -20.81 16.98
CA ALA A 56 -6.61 -21.94 16.06
C ALA A 56 -7.05 -21.50 14.65
N HIS A 57 -7.92 -20.50 14.55
CA HIS A 57 -8.40 -19.98 13.27
C HIS A 57 -7.32 -19.20 12.54
N LEU A 58 -6.53 -18.39 13.25
CA LEU A 58 -5.38 -17.69 12.69
C LEU A 58 -4.28 -18.66 12.23
N ALA A 59 -4.02 -19.71 13.01
CA ALA A 59 -3.08 -20.76 12.63
C ALA A 59 -3.55 -21.50 11.37
N ALA A 60 -4.84 -21.86 11.29
CA ALA A 60 -5.43 -22.47 10.10
C ALA A 60 -5.34 -21.53 8.89
N LEU A 61 -5.74 -20.26 9.05
CA LEU A 61 -5.62 -19.22 8.03
C LEU A 61 -4.18 -19.09 7.52
N GLY A 62 -3.20 -19.12 8.42
CA GLY A 62 -1.78 -19.03 8.09
C GLY A 62 -1.22 -20.22 7.31
N THR A 63 -2.00 -21.27 7.05
CA THR A 63 -1.61 -22.38 6.15
C THR A 63 -2.03 -22.17 4.70
N LEU A 64 -2.92 -21.20 4.43
CA LEU A 64 -3.44 -20.89 3.12
C LEU A 64 -2.49 -19.92 2.39
N GLU A 65 -2.52 -19.90 1.07
CA GLU A 65 -1.90 -18.82 0.29
C GLU A 65 -2.50 -17.46 0.66
N PHE A 66 -1.70 -16.39 0.63
CA PHE A 66 -2.12 -15.08 1.13
C PHE A 66 -3.40 -14.56 0.47
N ARG A 67 -3.57 -14.78 -0.83
CA ARG A 67 -4.77 -14.38 -1.56
C ARG A 67 -6.05 -15.00 -0.98
N LYS A 68 -5.98 -16.28 -0.61
CA LYS A 68 -7.07 -17.01 0.06
C LYS A 68 -7.34 -16.46 1.45
N GLN A 69 -6.26 -16.18 2.21
CA GLN A 69 -6.37 -15.55 3.53
C GLN A 69 -7.08 -14.20 3.45
N PHE A 70 -6.65 -13.35 2.51
CA PHE A 70 -7.20 -12.02 2.32
C PHE A 70 -8.66 -12.05 1.90
N LEU A 71 -9.04 -12.96 1.00
CA LEU A 71 -10.42 -13.10 0.54
C LEU A 71 -11.36 -13.46 1.70
N ILE A 72 -10.97 -14.42 2.55
CA ILE A 72 -11.73 -14.77 3.76
C ILE A 72 -11.91 -13.53 4.65
N LEU A 73 -10.82 -12.82 4.94
CA LEU A 73 -10.87 -11.63 5.80
C LEU A 73 -11.68 -10.49 5.18
N SER A 74 -11.70 -10.36 3.86
CA SER A 74 -12.58 -9.41 3.18
C SER A 74 -14.04 -9.81 3.31
N TYR A 75 -14.34 -11.10 3.14
CA TYR A 75 -15.71 -11.66 3.12
C TYR A 75 -16.40 -11.70 4.47
N ILE A 76 -15.66 -11.63 5.59
CA ILE A 76 -16.24 -11.53 6.93
C ILE A 76 -16.47 -10.08 7.39
N ARG A 77 -15.96 -9.08 6.66
CA ARG A 77 -16.00 -7.65 7.05
C ARG A 77 -15.45 -7.42 8.47
N GLU A 78 -16.31 -6.99 9.39
CA GLU A 78 -15.97 -6.67 10.79
C GLU A 78 -16.16 -7.88 11.73
N GLU A 79 -16.65 -9.01 11.21
CA GLU A 79 -16.91 -10.20 12.02
C GLU A 79 -15.63 -10.98 12.35
N LYS A 80 -15.63 -11.66 13.50
CA LYS A 80 -14.49 -12.46 13.96
C LYS A 80 -14.50 -13.83 13.27
N LEU A 81 -13.31 -14.32 12.90
CA LEU A 81 -13.17 -15.54 12.11
C LEU A 81 -13.77 -16.76 12.82
N LYS A 82 -13.52 -16.88 14.14
CA LYS A 82 -14.11 -17.89 15.03
C LYS A 82 -15.64 -17.90 15.12
N ASN A 83 -16.30 -16.80 14.76
CA ASN A 83 -17.77 -16.71 14.79
C ASN A 83 -18.40 -17.17 13.45
N VAL A 84 -17.57 -17.34 12.41
CA VAL A 84 -18.04 -17.53 11.03
C VAL A 84 -17.76 -18.92 10.49
N ILE A 85 -16.60 -19.48 10.83
CA ILE A 85 -16.13 -20.76 10.32
C ILE A 85 -15.26 -21.44 11.37
N VAL A 86 -15.35 -22.76 11.49
CA VAL A 86 -14.47 -23.52 12.39
C VAL A 86 -13.06 -23.64 11.80
N ALA A 87 -12.05 -23.67 12.66
CA ALA A 87 -10.65 -23.68 12.23
C ALA A 87 -10.28 -24.85 11.31
N GLU A 88 -10.89 -26.03 11.48
CA GLU A 88 -10.60 -27.20 10.64
C GLU A 88 -11.14 -27.04 9.22
N ASP A 89 -12.34 -26.46 9.08
CA ASP A 89 -12.94 -26.19 7.76
C ASP A 89 -12.08 -25.22 6.94
N ILE A 90 -11.41 -24.25 7.57
CA ILE A 90 -10.45 -23.37 6.88
C ILE A 90 -9.34 -24.19 6.21
N LYS A 91 -8.81 -25.22 6.88
CA LYS A 91 -7.74 -26.07 6.32
C LYS A 91 -8.24 -26.89 5.14
N HIS A 92 -9.49 -27.36 5.17
CA HIS A 92 -10.11 -28.07 4.05
C HIS A 92 -10.33 -27.20 2.79
N LEU A 93 -10.17 -25.89 2.90
CA LEU A 93 -10.19 -24.98 1.75
C LEU A 93 -8.81 -24.82 1.09
N LYS A 94 -7.73 -25.27 1.74
CA LYS A 94 -6.36 -24.95 1.35
C LYS A 94 -6.04 -25.32 -0.10
N ASP A 95 -6.39 -26.52 -0.52
CA ASP A 95 -5.97 -27.08 -1.81
C ASP A 95 -6.94 -26.78 -2.96
N LEU A 96 -8.04 -26.05 -2.69
CA LEU A 96 -9.00 -25.69 -3.72
C LEU A 96 -8.40 -24.65 -4.69
N PRO A 97 -8.65 -24.78 -6.01
CA PRO A 97 -8.39 -23.71 -6.97
C PRO A 97 -9.12 -22.42 -6.56
N MET A 98 -8.56 -21.24 -6.88
CA MET A 98 -9.10 -19.97 -6.38
C MET A 98 -10.57 -19.72 -6.74
N ALA A 99 -11.02 -20.14 -7.93
CA ALA A 99 -12.42 -19.99 -8.34
C ALA A 99 -13.38 -20.84 -7.48
N GLU A 100 -13.00 -22.09 -7.21
CA GLU A 100 -13.77 -23.00 -6.34
C GLU A 100 -13.70 -22.53 -4.87
N PHE A 101 -12.52 -22.08 -4.45
CA PHE A 101 -12.30 -21.50 -3.13
C PHE A 101 -13.23 -20.31 -2.88
N GLU A 102 -13.29 -19.33 -3.80
CA GLU A 102 -14.18 -18.17 -3.66
C GLU A 102 -15.64 -18.61 -3.58
N SER A 103 -16.06 -19.50 -4.50
CA SER A 103 -17.45 -19.96 -4.55
C SER A 103 -17.86 -20.65 -3.25
N LYS A 104 -16.96 -21.48 -2.68
CA LYS A 104 -17.21 -22.17 -1.42
C LYS A 104 -17.23 -21.19 -0.23
N VAL A 105 -16.28 -20.27 -0.16
CA VAL A 105 -16.23 -19.22 0.89
C VAL A 105 -17.49 -18.33 0.83
N TRP A 106 -17.95 -17.97 -0.37
CA TRP A 106 -19.18 -17.22 -0.57
C TRP A 106 -20.41 -17.95 -0.01
N LEU A 107 -20.56 -19.23 -0.36
CA LEU A 107 -21.69 -20.06 0.07
C LEU A 107 -21.66 -20.34 1.58
N LEU A 108 -20.49 -20.61 2.15
CA LEU A 108 -20.35 -20.87 3.59
C LEU A 108 -20.75 -19.64 4.42
N PHE A 109 -20.26 -18.46 4.03
CA PHE A 109 -20.53 -17.25 4.82
C PHE A 109 -20.49 -15.91 4.08
N GLY A 110 -19.78 -15.78 2.94
CA GLY A 110 -19.61 -14.48 2.28
C GLY A 110 -20.92 -13.75 1.96
N HIS A 111 -21.94 -14.48 1.49
CA HIS A 111 -23.27 -13.93 1.18
C HIS A 111 -24.00 -13.28 2.36
N LYS A 112 -23.58 -13.53 3.60
CA LYS A 112 -24.18 -12.95 4.81
C LYS A 112 -23.65 -11.56 5.14
N TYR A 113 -22.40 -11.27 4.75
CA TYR A 113 -21.68 -10.06 5.17
C TYR A 113 -21.32 -9.15 4.00
N ILE A 114 -21.38 -9.66 2.77
CA ILE A 114 -21.07 -8.93 1.54
C ILE A 114 -22.29 -8.92 0.62
N SER A 115 -22.56 -7.76 0.01
CA SER A 115 -23.58 -7.63 -1.02
C SER A 115 -23.11 -8.25 -2.34
N ASN A 116 -24.05 -8.74 -3.17
CA ASN A 116 -23.70 -9.34 -4.47
C ASN A 116 -22.83 -8.44 -5.37
N GLY A 117 -22.98 -7.10 -5.27
CA GLY A 117 -22.18 -6.16 -6.06
C GLY A 117 -20.72 -6.05 -5.63
N ASP A 118 -20.40 -6.41 -4.38
CA ASP A 118 -19.05 -6.39 -3.82
C ASP A 118 -18.35 -7.76 -3.91
N ARG A 119 -19.08 -8.81 -4.32
CA ARG A 119 -18.54 -10.15 -4.53
C ARG A 119 -17.52 -10.16 -5.67
N GLN A 120 -16.43 -10.89 -5.49
CA GLN A 120 -15.39 -11.07 -6.52
C GLN A 120 -15.76 -12.17 -7.54
N LEU A 121 -16.91 -12.01 -8.20
CA LEU A 121 -17.40 -12.93 -9.25
C LEU A 121 -16.61 -12.73 -10.56
N ASN A 122 -16.36 -13.82 -11.31
CA ASN A 122 -15.67 -13.79 -12.62
C ASN A 122 -14.26 -13.17 -12.59
N PHE A 123 -13.58 -13.34 -11.46
CA PHE A 123 -12.21 -12.88 -11.27
C PHE A 123 -11.25 -13.84 -11.98
N ASP A 124 -10.38 -13.31 -12.83
CA ASP A 124 -9.29 -14.05 -13.49
C ASP A 124 -8.17 -14.35 -12.47
N TRP A 125 -8.46 -15.25 -11.54
CA TRP A 125 -7.60 -15.56 -10.39
C TRP A 125 -6.18 -15.97 -10.79
N ASP A 126 -6.04 -16.65 -11.93
CA ASP A 126 -4.77 -17.21 -12.42
C ASP A 126 -4.13 -16.32 -13.50
N GLY A 127 -4.74 -15.18 -13.80
CA GLY A 127 -4.15 -14.18 -14.67
C GLY A 127 -2.81 -13.70 -14.09
N ARG A 128 -1.82 -13.44 -14.95
CA ARG A 128 -0.55 -12.78 -14.57
C ARG A 128 -0.73 -11.30 -14.15
N ARG A 129 -1.95 -10.92 -13.78
CA ARG A 129 -2.35 -9.56 -13.45
C ARG A 129 -1.97 -9.23 -12.00
N THR A 130 -1.81 -7.93 -11.77
CA THR A 130 -1.46 -7.40 -10.46
C THR A 130 -2.63 -7.56 -9.49
N HIS A 131 -2.35 -8.10 -8.32
CA HIS A 131 -3.31 -8.14 -7.22
C HIS A 131 -3.14 -6.90 -6.33
N PHE A 132 -4.27 -6.28 -5.99
CA PHE A 132 -4.31 -5.16 -5.06
C PHE A 132 -5.11 -5.53 -3.81
N TYR A 133 -4.56 -5.14 -2.67
CA TYR A 133 -5.10 -5.44 -1.34
C TYR A 133 -5.39 -4.11 -0.65
N GLU A 134 -6.66 -3.85 -0.36
CA GLU A 134 -7.07 -2.60 0.30
C GLU A 134 -7.49 -2.85 1.76
N CYS A 135 -7.05 -1.97 2.65
CA CYS A 135 -7.48 -1.89 4.03
C CYS A 135 -8.10 -0.52 4.27
N HIS A 136 -9.27 -0.51 4.88
CA HIS A 136 -10.00 0.69 5.26
C HIS A 136 -9.93 0.82 6.77
N VAL A 137 -9.29 1.88 7.26
CA VAL A 137 -9.13 2.15 8.69
C VAL A 137 -10.11 3.24 9.11
N THR A 138 -10.96 2.90 10.06
CA THR A 138 -11.92 3.81 10.68
C THR A 138 -11.26 4.64 11.79
N ARG A 139 -11.94 5.69 12.26
CA ARG A 139 -11.37 6.63 13.26
C ARG A 139 -11.09 6.01 14.63
N ASP A 140 -11.80 4.94 14.98
CA ASP A 140 -11.55 4.19 16.21
C ASP A 140 -10.32 3.24 16.09
N GLY A 141 -9.73 3.16 14.89
CA GLY A 141 -8.57 2.33 14.59
C GLY A 141 -8.91 0.90 14.25
N SER A 142 -10.20 0.55 14.22
CA SER A 142 -10.63 -0.70 13.60
C SER A 142 -10.43 -0.62 12.09
N TYR A 143 -10.44 -1.77 11.44
CA TYR A 143 -10.20 -1.82 10.01
C TYR A 143 -10.88 -2.99 9.33
N THR A 144 -11.25 -2.79 8.07
CA THR A 144 -11.85 -3.80 7.20
C THR A 144 -11.04 -3.97 5.94
N PHE A 145 -11.13 -5.17 5.35
CA PHE A 145 -10.42 -5.49 4.12
C PHE A 145 -11.36 -5.46 2.92
N LYS A 146 -10.85 -4.94 1.81
CA LYS A 146 -11.53 -5.02 0.52
C LYS A 146 -10.59 -5.54 -0.57
N GLY A 147 -11.09 -6.49 -1.34
CA GLY A 147 -10.35 -7.22 -2.37
C GLY A 147 -10.14 -8.69 -2.01
N PRO A 148 -9.18 -9.39 -2.63
CA PRO A 148 -8.23 -8.89 -3.62
C PRO A 148 -8.91 -8.33 -4.87
N TYR A 149 -8.26 -7.37 -5.53
CA TYR A 149 -8.70 -6.79 -6.80
C TYR A 149 -7.72 -7.08 -7.92
N LEU A 150 -8.23 -7.48 -9.09
CA LEU A 150 -7.48 -7.35 -10.34
C LEU A 150 -7.70 -5.95 -10.86
N GLN A 151 -6.60 -5.23 -11.05
CA GLN A 151 -6.62 -4.07 -11.92
C GLN A 151 -5.93 -4.47 -13.22
N ASN A 152 -6.52 -4.05 -14.35
CA ASN A 152 -5.82 -4.03 -15.65
C ASN A 152 -4.67 -2.99 -15.67
N GLU A 153 -4.21 -2.59 -14.49
CA GLU A 153 -3.27 -1.51 -14.29
C GLU A 153 -1.89 -2.09 -13.98
N ARG A 154 -0.87 -1.38 -14.44
CA ARG A 154 0.53 -1.76 -14.27
C ARG A 154 0.90 -1.78 -12.78
N ARG A 155 1.81 -2.69 -12.41
CA ARG A 155 2.41 -2.72 -11.06
C ARG A 155 3.09 -1.39 -10.74
N THR A 156 3.00 -0.99 -9.47
CA THR A 156 3.89 0.04 -8.92
C THR A 156 5.32 -0.48 -8.83
N LEU A 157 6.31 0.41 -8.76
CA LEU A 157 7.69 -0.02 -8.50
C LEU A 157 7.79 -0.74 -7.14
N LEU A 158 7.06 -0.27 -6.12
CA LEU A 158 6.99 -0.94 -4.83
C LEU A 158 6.50 -2.39 -4.96
N GLN A 159 5.40 -2.65 -5.69
CA GLN A 159 4.90 -4.01 -5.92
C GLN A 159 5.86 -4.87 -6.74
N LYS A 160 6.60 -4.28 -7.71
CA LYS A 160 7.62 -5.03 -8.46
C LYS A 160 8.78 -5.47 -7.56
N LEU A 161 9.18 -4.63 -6.60
CA LEU A 161 10.24 -4.93 -5.64
C LEU A 161 9.77 -5.92 -4.55
N CYS A 162 8.57 -5.71 -4.02
CA CYS A 162 8.07 -6.43 -2.85
C CYS A 162 7.27 -7.68 -3.21
N GLN A 163 6.77 -7.80 -4.44
CA GLN A 163 5.63 -8.64 -4.81
C GLN A 163 4.30 -8.08 -4.28
N ASP A 164 3.21 -8.43 -4.97
CA ASP A 164 1.87 -7.87 -4.75
C ASP A 164 1.38 -8.13 -3.31
N ASP A 165 1.56 -9.37 -2.83
CA ASP A 165 1.12 -9.83 -1.51
C ASP A 165 1.80 -9.13 -0.33
N ASN A 166 2.91 -8.44 -0.58
CA ASN A 166 3.68 -7.75 0.46
C ASN A 166 3.38 -6.25 0.51
N VAL A 167 2.38 -5.77 -0.26
CA VAL A 167 1.94 -4.38 -0.29
C VAL A 167 0.45 -4.29 0.05
N LEU A 168 0.12 -3.52 1.09
CA LEU A 168 -1.24 -3.22 1.51
C LEU A 168 -1.52 -1.73 1.28
N ILE A 169 -2.57 -1.42 0.53
CA ILE A 169 -3.02 -0.04 0.32
C ILE A 169 -4.02 0.31 1.42
N VAL A 170 -3.68 1.30 2.22
CA VAL A 170 -4.49 1.73 3.36
C VAL A 170 -5.17 3.05 3.03
N LYS A 171 -6.49 3.08 3.23
CA LYS A 171 -7.33 4.27 3.16
C LYS A 171 -7.86 4.55 4.56
N PHE A 172 -7.71 5.78 5.01
CA PHE A 172 -8.28 6.23 6.28
C PHE A 172 -9.61 6.91 5.99
N ASP A 173 -10.58 6.77 6.88
CA ASP A 173 -11.84 7.51 6.77
C ASP A 173 -11.59 9.03 6.79
N GLU A 174 -12.41 9.78 6.05
CA GLU A 174 -12.27 11.24 6.03
C GLU A 174 -12.62 11.85 7.40
N GLU A 175 -11.91 12.92 7.75
CA GLU A 175 -12.38 13.94 8.68
C GLU A 175 -13.65 14.58 8.11
N GLY A 176 -14.80 13.96 8.34
CA GLY A 176 -16.12 14.54 8.21
C GLY A 176 -16.08 15.99 8.68
N THR A 177 -16.57 16.86 7.80
CA THR A 177 -16.77 18.29 7.98
C THR A 177 -17.81 18.55 9.08
N GLN A 178 -17.49 18.22 10.32
CA GLN A 178 -18.19 18.79 11.47
C GLN A 178 -17.35 19.97 11.94
N THR A 179 -17.74 21.13 11.43
CA THR A 179 -17.37 22.43 11.98
C THR A 179 -17.64 22.43 13.48
N GLY A 180 -16.58 22.38 14.28
CA GLY A 180 -16.66 22.71 15.70
C GLY A 180 -16.32 21.58 16.67
N SER A 181 -15.11 21.03 16.61
CA SER A 181 -14.39 20.74 17.85
C SER A 181 -12.90 20.53 17.62
N ARG A 182 -12.06 21.33 18.28
CA ARG A 182 -10.60 21.09 18.37
C ARG A 182 -10.26 19.75 19.03
N THR A 183 -11.20 19.08 19.72
CA THR A 183 -10.98 17.79 20.38
C THR A 183 -10.99 16.57 19.45
N SER A 184 -11.49 16.70 18.21
CA SER A 184 -11.52 15.60 17.24
C SER A 184 -10.15 15.29 16.65
N TYR A 185 -9.32 16.32 16.43
CA TYR A 185 -8.02 16.18 15.76
C TYR A 185 -6.99 15.38 16.58
N ASP A 186 -6.98 15.55 17.90
CA ASP A 186 -6.03 14.84 18.79
C ASP A 186 -6.34 13.35 18.91
N ASN A 187 -7.63 12.98 18.88
CA ASN A 187 -8.04 11.59 19.00
C ASN A 187 -7.66 10.79 17.75
N ASP A 188 -7.92 11.34 16.56
CA ASP A 188 -7.59 10.70 15.28
C ASP A 188 -6.07 10.53 15.13
N TYR A 189 -5.28 11.51 15.56
CA TYR A 189 -3.81 11.40 15.60
C TYR A 189 -3.35 10.22 16.47
N SER A 190 -3.92 10.08 17.67
CA SER A 190 -3.54 9.00 18.59
C SER A 190 -3.86 7.61 18.01
N THR A 191 -5.00 7.48 17.33
CA THR A 191 -5.40 6.26 16.62
C THR A 191 -4.42 5.93 15.50
N TYR A 192 -4.09 6.89 14.63
CA TYR A 192 -3.17 6.65 13.52
C TYR A 192 -1.75 6.34 13.99
N MET A 193 -1.28 7.00 15.05
CA MET A 193 -0.02 6.65 15.71
C MET A 193 -0.05 5.22 16.27
N LYS A 194 -1.17 4.77 16.82
CA LYS A 194 -1.33 3.38 17.27
C LYS A 194 -1.26 2.41 16.11
N VAL A 195 -1.98 2.66 15.02
CA VAL A 195 -1.96 1.82 13.80
C VAL A 195 -0.55 1.77 13.20
N GLU A 196 0.20 2.87 13.21
CA GLU A 196 1.57 2.88 12.71
C GLU A 196 2.53 2.08 13.62
N ARG A 197 2.47 2.32 14.94
CA ARG A 197 3.30 1.63 15.93
C ARG A 197 3.03 0.12 15.97
N GLN A 198 1.76 -0.26 15.95
CA GLN A 198 1.33 -1.65 16.03
C GLN A 198 1.36 -2.34 14.66
N GLY A 199 1.26 -1.60 13.57
CA GLY A 199 1.04 -2.15 12.24
C GLY A 199 -0.37 -2.73 12.08
N ILE A 200 -0.69 -3.09 10.84
CA ILE A 200 -1.94 -3.75 10.47
C ILE A 200 -1.68 -5.24 10.32
N PHE A 201 -2.47 -6.05 11.00
CA PHE A 201 -2.40 -7.50 10.88
C PHE A 201 -3.40 -7.99 9.84
N VAL A 202 -2.89 -8.68 8.83
CA VAL A 202 -3.69 -9.45 7.86
C VAL A 202 -3.43 -10.92 8.17
N GLY A 203 -4.31 -11.54 8.94
CA GLY A 203 -4.05 -12.85 9.53
C GLY A 203 -2.79 -12.80 10.41
N LEU A 204 -1.79 -13.60 10.06
CA LEU A 204 -0.50 -13.66 10.77
C LEU A 204 0.62 -12.87 10.06
N ARG A 205 0.30 -12.00 9.10
CA ARG A 205 1.25 -11.07 8.48
C ARG A 205 1.07 -9.67 9.03
N ARG A 206 2.18 -9.01 9.37
CA ARG A 206 2.18 -7.63 9.89
C ARG A 206 2.67 -6.67 8.82
N TYR A 207 1.86 -5.66 8.55
CA TYR A 207 2.15 -4.59 7.59
C TYR A 207 2.38 -3.28 8.32
N ARG A 208 3.42 -2.53 7.93
CA ARG A 208 3.75 -1.22 8.53
C ARG A 208 3.87 -0.14 7.46
N PHE A 209 3.63 1.08 7.89
CA PHE A 209 3.57 2.24 7.02
C PHE A 209 4.91 2.50 6.30
N PHE A 210 4.86 2.53 4.97
CA PHE A 210 6.03 2.77 4.13
C PHE A 210 6.05 4.19 3.56
N GLY A 211 4.93 4.68 3.05
CA GLY A 211 4.78 6.04 2.56
C GLY A 211 3.38 6.29 1.99
N PHE A 212 3.15 7.46 1.40
CA PHE A 212 1.83 7.84 0.88
C PHE A 212 1.92 8.62 -0.44
N LYS A 213 0.79 8.73 -1.12
CA LYS A 213 0.58 9.65 -2.25
C LYS A 213 -0.82 10.23 -2.26
N ASP A 214 -0.99 11.43 -2.79
CA ASP A 214 -2.32 11.97 -3.10
C ASP A 214 -3.00 11.08 -4.16
N GLY A 215 -4.23 10.67 -3.88
CA GLY A 215 -5.10 10.01 -4.83
C GLY A 215 -5.50 11.06 -5.85
N GLY A 216 -5.06 10.86 -7.09
CA GLY A 216 -5.28 11.84 -8.16
C GLY A 216 -6.76 12.19 -8.33
N LYS A 217 -7.06 13.22 -9.11
CA LYS A 217 -8.43 13.75 -9.31
C LYS A 217 -9.52 12.69 -9.55
N ARG A 218 -9.20 11.55 -10.16
CA ARG A 218 -10.14 10.45 -10.41
C ARG A 218 -10.50 9.64 -9.16
N ASP A 219 -9.57 9.47 -8.21
CA ASP A 219 -9.82 8.73 -6.97
C ASP A 219 -10.76 9.52 -6.05
N LYS A 220 -10.62 10.86 -6.02
CA LYS A 220 -11.49 11.80 -5.29
C LYS A 220 -12.96 11.72 -5.73
N ILE A 221 -13.21 11.35 -6.99
CA ILE A 221 -14.56 11.21 -7.55
C ILE A 221 -15.16 9.83 -7.23
N ARG A 222 -14.34 8.78 -7.18
CA ARG A 222 -14.81 7.39 -7.04
C ARG A 222 -15.16 7.01 -5.60
N SER A 223 -14.51 7.62 -4.61
CA SER A 223 -14.75 7.33 -3.19
C SER A 223 -14.76 8.63 -2.38
N PRO A 224 -15.87 9.40 -2.41
CA PRO A 224 -15.98 10.68 -1.74
C PRO A 224 -15.94 10.60 -0.21
N THR A 225 -16.08 9.40 0.36
CA THR A 225 -16.18 9.16 1.81
C THR A 225 -14.88 8.65 2.44
N SER A 226 -13.85 8.36 1.64
CA SER A 226 -12.55 7.88 2.12
C SER A 226 -11.47 8.88 1.74
N SER A 227 -10.45 9.01 2.59
CA SER A 227 -9.35 9.95 2.40
C SER A 227 -8.86 9.95 0.94
N PRO A 228 -8.68 11.13 0.32
CA PRO A 228 -8.05 11.23 -0.98
C PRO A 228 -6.63 10.67 -0.99
N VAL A 229 -5.98 10.45 0.15
CA VAL A 229 -4.60 9.95 0.21
C VAL A 229 -4.55 8.43 0.27
N LYS A 230 -3.74 7.83 -0.59
CA LYS A 230 -3.42 6.40 -0.55
C LYS A 230 -2.14 6.19 0.25
N CYS A 231 -2.25 5.48 1.37
CA CYS A 231 -1.10 5.07 2.15
C CYS A 231 -0.66 3.66 1.74
N TYR A 232 0.65 3.44 1.70
CA TYR A 232 1.25 2.17 1.34
C TYR A 232 1.89 1.58 2.58
N PHE A 233 1.45 0.39 2.94
CA PHE A 233 2.03 -0.40 4.01
C PHE A 233 2.71 -1.62 3.39
N VAL A 234 3.85 -2.02 3.96
CA VAL A 234 4.63 -3.17 3.49
C VAL A 234 4.73 -4.22 4.57
N ARG A 235 4.77 -5.49 4.16
CA ARG A 235 4.96 -6.61 5.07
C ARG A 235 6.36 -6.52 5.71
N VAL A 236 6.40 -6.56 7.04
CA VAL A 236 7.66 -6.52 7.82
C VAL A 236 7.91 -7.79 8.64
N SER A 237 6.86 -8.56 8.95
CA SER A 237 6.98 -9.83 9.68
C SER A 237 5.82 -10.75 9.36
N SER A 238 6.00 -12.04 9.59
CA SER A 238 4.91 -13.00 9.58
C SER A 238 5.20 -14.22 10.45
N ASP A 239 4.16 -14.67 11.15
CA ASP A 239 4.14 -15.92 11.91
C ASP A 239 3.33 -17.02 11.17
N ALA A 240 2.91 -16.78 9.92
CA ALA A 240 2.13 -17.74 9.15
C ALA A 240 2.97 -18.96 8.76
N ALA A 241 2.36 -20.15 8.79
CA ALA A 241 3.05 -21.38 8.43
C ALA A 241 3.48 -21.41 6.95
N VAL A 242 2.66 -20.85 6.06
CA VAL A 242 2.94 -20.74 4.62
C VAL A 242 4.16 -19.87 4.31
N ASP A 243 4.57 -19.04 5.27
CA ASP A 243 5.66 -18.09 5.13
C ASP A 243 6.96 -18.56 5.77
N ARG A 244 6.97 -19.75 6.39
CA ARG A 244 8.19 -20.35 6.93
C ARG A 244 9.17 -20.61 5.80
N ASP A 245 10.41 -20.21 6.02
CA ASP A 245 11.53 -20.37 5.08
C ASP A 245 11.38 -19.61 3.74
N VAL A 246 10.36 -18.76 3.61
CA VAL A 246 10.19 -17.89 2.44
C VAL A 246 10.78 -16.50 2.73
N GLY A 247 11.91 -16.20 2.09
CA GLY A 247 12.47 -14.85 2.09
C GLY A 247 11.56 -13.86 1.36
N TYR A 248 11.32 -12.70 1.96
CA TYR A 248 10.64 -11.55 1.32
C TYR A 248 11.53 -10.31 1.43
N TRP A 249 11.21 -9.28 0.64
CA TRP A 249 12.08 -8.10 0.45
C TRP A 249 12.55 -7.44 1.77
N LEU A 250 11.66 -7.31 2.75
CA LEU A 250 11.97 -6.78 4.09
C LEU A 250 12.12 -7.85 5.18
N SER A 251 12.32 -9.11 4.82
CA SER A 251 12.61 -10.13 5.82
C SER A 251 13.87 -9.75 6.60
N ASN A 252 13.75 -9.69 7.92
CA ASN A 252 14.81 -9.25 8.84
C ASN A 252 15.32 -7.82 8.59
N ARG A 253 14.52 -6.95 7.96
CA ARG A 253 14.84 -5.54 7.74
C ARG A 253 13.78 -4.64 8.38
N THR A 254 14.22 -3.49 8.84
CA THR A 254 13.36 -2.40 9.31
C THR A 254 12.74 -1.66 8.12
N ILE A 255 11.65 -0.92 8.37
CA ILE A 255 11.09 -0.02 7.34
C ILE A 255 12.13 1.01 6.90
N HIS A 256 12.94 1.50 7.85
CA HIS A 256 14.03 2.42 7.57
C HIS A 256 15.01 1.84 6.56
N GLU A 257 15.54 0.62 6.79
CA GLU A 257 16.42 -0.06 5.83
C GLU A 257 15.74 -0.29 4.49
N GLY A 258 14.45 -0.64 4.48
CA GLY A 258 13.66 -0.75 3.25
C GLY A 258 13.62 0.55 2.45
N ARG A 259 13.44 1.69 3.12
CA ARG A 259 13.48 3.01 2.47
C ARG A 259 14.87 3.33 1.93
N ARG A 260 15.96 2.92 2.59
CA ARG A 260 17.34 3.10 2.11
C ARG A 260 17.62 2.34 0.82
N LEU A 261 17.07 1.13 0.69
CA LEU A 261 17.21 0.31 -0.51
C LEU A 261 16.56 0.95 -1.74
N ILE A 262 15.64 1.90 -1.52
CA ILE A 262 14.91 2.55 -2.59
C ILE A 262 15.47 3.96 -2.82
N MET A 263 16.01 4.20 -4.01
CA MET A 263 16.43 5.53 -4.50
C MET A 263 17.44 6.28 -3.61
N HIS A 264 18.17 5.58 -2.72
CA HIS A 264 19.11 6.17 -1.77
C HIS A 264 18.50 7.37 -1.03
N VAL A 265 17.26 7.22 -0.61
CA VAL A 265 16.47 8.31 -0.02
C VAL A 265 17.17 8.90 1.22
N ASP A 266 17.95 8.10 1.93
CA ASP A 266 18.76 8.50 3.08
C ASP A 266 19.98 9.38 2.74
N THR A 267 20.43 9.41 1.48
CA THR A 267 21.50 10.33 1.05
C THR A 267 20.97 11.72 0.72
N LEU A 268 19.67 11.97 0.90
CA LEU A 268 19.06 13.27 0.67
C LEU A 268 19.25 14.19 1.87
N PRO A 269 19.58 15.46 1.67
CA PRO A 269 19.97 16.36 2.75
C PRO A 269 18.80 16.87 3.60
N SER A 270 17.55 16.53 3.28
CA SER A 270 16.38 16.94 4.06
C SER A 270 15.19 16.00 3.89
N VAL A 271 14.31 15.97 4.90
CA VAL A 271 13.07 15.19 4.85
C VAL A 271 12.17 15.63 3.70
N ASP A 272 12.11 16.92 3.36
CA ASP A 272 11.29 17.38 2.23
C ASP A 272 11.73 16.76 0.89
N LYS A 273 13.04 16.56 0.69
CA LYS A 273 13.57 15.89 -0.49
C LYS A 273 13.23 14.40 -0.49
N VAL A 274 13.27 13.76 0.68
CA VAL A 274 12.78 12.39 0.86
C VAL A 274 11.30 12.28 0.47
N MET A 275 10.47 13.19 0.99
CA MET A 275 9.03 13.24 0.73
C MET A 275 8.71 13.50 -0.74
N ALA A 276 9.52 14.30 -1.43
CA ALA A 276 9.34 14.56 -2.85
C ALA A 276 9.68 13.33 -3.72
N ARG A 277 10.63 12.49 -3.29
CA ARG A 277 11.04 11.30 -4.06
C ARG A 277 10.19 10.08 -3.78
N LEU A 278 9.76 9.85 -2.54
CA LEU A 278 9.05 8.63 -2.15
C LEU A 278 7.78 8.35 -2.99
N PRO A 279 6.98 9.34 -3.44
CA PRO A 279 5.86 9.08 -4.33
C PRO A 279 6.22 8.38 -5.64
N LEU A 280 7.46 8.52 -6.13
CA LEU A 280 7.94 7.94 -7.39
C LEU A 280 7.77 6.42 -7.43
N ILE A 281 7.97 5.73 -6.30
CA ILE A 281 7.85 4.27 -6.27
C ILE A 281 6.40 3.77 -6.26
N PHE A 282 5.46 4.65 -5.96
CA PHE A 282 4.03 4.35 -5.95
C PHE A 282 3.36 4.65 -7.30
N PHE A 283 4.11 5.14 -8.30
CA PHE A 283 3.63 5.27 -9.67
C PHE A 283 3.58 3.91 -10.36
N LYS A 284 2.58 3.76 -11.22
CA LYS A 284 2.39 2.60 -12.08
C LYS A 284 3.32 2.73 -13.27
N THR A 285 4.19 1.74 -13.50
CA THR A 285 5.22 1.82 -14.53
C THR A 285 5.28 0.56 -15.39
N THR A 286 5.78 0.67 -16.61
CA THR A 286 6.26 -0.49 -17.40
C THR A 286 7.75 -0.64 -17.14
N THR A 287 8.23 -1.85 -16.92
CA THR A 287 9.67 -2.11 -16.83
C THR A 287 10.19 -2.39 -18.22
N LEU A 288 11.25 -1.70 -18.62
CA LEU A 288 12.07 -2.05 -19.77
C LEU A 288 13.34 -2.70 -19.22
N ASP A 289 13.67 -3.88 -19.72
CA ASP A 289 14.95 -4.49 -19.41
C ASP A 289 16.02 -3.82 -20.28
N VAL A 290 17.01 -3.22 -19.64
CA VAL A 290 18.06 -2.43 -20.30
C VAL A 290 19.39 -3.01 -19.88
N ASP A 291 20.22 -3.34 -20.85
CA ASP A 291 21.62 -3.66 -20.60
C ASP A 291 22.34 -2.39 -20.15
N TRP A 292 22.71 -2.36 -18.87
CA TRP A 292 23.42 -1.23 -18.27
C TRP A 292 24.79 -0.97 -18.91
N SER A 293 25.39 -1.95 -19.58
CA SER A 293 26.63 -1.73 -20.34
C SER A 293 26.42 -0.79 -21.54
N LEU A 294 25.18 -0.68 -22.03
CA LEU A 294 24.79 0.21 -23.12
C LEU A 294 24.30 1.59 -22.62
N VAL A 295 24.14 1.76 -21.30
CA VAL A 295 23.68 3.02 -20.71
C VAL A 295 24.87 3.93 -20.43
N LYS A 296 24.96 5.01 -21.20
CA LYS A 296 25.92 6.08 -20.93
C LYS A 296 25.26 7.13 -20.04
N VAL A 297 25.81 7.32 -18.84
CA VAL A 297 25.41 8.41 -17.94
C VAL A 297 26.37 9.57 -18.15
N GLU A 298 25.87 10.70 -18.64
CA GLU A 298 26.63 11.93 -18.83
C GLU A 298 26.06 13.02 -17.91
N GLU A 299 26.93 13.76 -17.25
CA GLU A 299 26.53 14.99 -16.56
C GLU A 299 26.43 16.09 -17.61
N ILE A 300 25.20 16.54 -17.85
CA ILE A 300 24.91 17.64 -18.78
C ILE A 300 24.41 18.84 -17.99
N VAL A 301 24.86 20.03 -18.37
CA VAL A 301 24.40 21.27 -17.77
C VAL A 301 22.98 21.55 -18.23
N ASP A 302 22.11 21.93 -17.30
CA ASP A 302 20.75 22.35 -17.65
C ASP A 302 20.79 23.51 -18.65
N VAL A 303 19.96 23.41 -19.69
CA VAL A 303 19.81 24.51 -20.65
C VAL A 303 19.05 25.63 -19.94
N ASN A 304 19.77 26.70 -19.60
CA ASN A 304 19.14 27.91 -19.09
C ASN A 304 18.14 28.45 -20.12
N CYS A 305 16.95 28.83 -19.64
CA CYS A 305 16.04 29.62 -20.46
C CYS A 305 16.74 30.95 -20.81
N CYS A 306 17.29 31.06 -22.01
CA CYS A 306 17.57 32.36 -22.58
C CYS A 306 16.22 33.07 -22.71
N VAL A 307 16.03 34.16 -21.98
CA VAL A 307 15.01 35.15 -22.35
C VAL A 307 15.47 35.66 -23.71
N TRP A 308 15.00 35.03 -24.79
CA TRP A 308 15.03 35.64 -26.10
C TRP A 308 14.09 36.85 -25.95
N SER A 309 14.69 37.98 -25.63
CA SER A 309 14.10 39.28 -25.87
C SER A 309 13.60 39.25 -27.31
N LEU A 310 12.28 39.20 -27.46
CA LEU A 310 11.53 39.53 -28.67
C LEU A 310 11.87 40.96 -29.09
N ASN A 311 13.06 41.15 -29.63
CA ASN A 311 13.38 42.20 -30.56
C ASN A 311 13.67 41.47 -31.87
N TYR A 312 13.07 41.94 -32.95
CA TYR A 312 13.00 41.32 -34.29
C TYR A 312 11.82 40.36 -34.49
N PHE A 313 10.62 40.95 -34.64
CA PHE A 313 9.85 40.87 -35.89
C PHE A 313 8.67 41.86 -35.81
N PHE A 314 8.95 43.13 -36.08
CA PHE A 314 8.01 44.07 -36.72
C PHE A 314 8.84 45.07 -37.52
N LYS A 315 8.98 44.79 -38.81
CA LYS A 315 9.04 45.77 -39.88
C LYS A 315 8.21 45.21 -41.01
#